data_AF-X0TJ60-F1
#
_entry.id   AF-X0TJ60-F1
#
_cell.length_a   1.000
_cell.length_b   1.000
_cell.length_c   1.000
_cell.angle_alpha   90.00
_cell.angle_beta   90.00
_cell.angle_gamma   90.00
#
_symmetry.space_group_name_H-M   'P 1'
#
loop_
_entity.id
_entity.type
_entity.pdbx_description
1 polymer ?
#
loop_
_entity_poly.entity_id
_entity_poly.type
_entity_poly.pdbx_seq_one_letter_code
_entity_poly.pdbx_strand_id
1 'polypeptide(L)'
;IANDLEKPTRKRRIVNLYKINKCTKKNETVIIPGKVLAVGDLDHPVTVAAFSFSGAAVDKINKVGKTMPINELIKESPKGKRIRILG
;
A
#
# COMPACT_ATOMS: atom_id res chain seq x y z
N ILE A 1 6.00 13.70 -0.30
CA ILE A 1 6.13 12.43 0.47
C ILE A 1 6.46 12.73 1.94
N ALA A 2 7.44 13.60 2.23
CA ALA A 2 7.72 14.10 3.58
C ALA A 2 6.51 14.78 4.28
N ASN A 3 5.79 15.67 3.58
CA ASN A 3 4.66 16.42 4.16
C ASN A 3 3.40 15.57 4.53
N ASP A 4 3.36 14.28 4.17
CA ASP A 4 2.29 13.36 4.60
C ASP A 4 2.71 12.53 5.84
N LEU A 5 4.02 12.40 6.08
CA LEU A 5 4.62 11.75 7.25
C LEU A 5 4.64 12.67 8.48
N GLU A 6 4.73 13.99 8.28
CA GLU A 6 4.69 15.01 9.33
C GLU A 6 3.26 15.26 9.86
N LYS A 7 2.25 14.66 9.23
CA LYS A 7 0.86 14.84 9.66
C LYS A 7 0.54 14.00 10.90
N PRO A 8 -0.20 14.57 11.86
CA PRO A 8 -0.64 13.85 13.06
C PRO A 8 -1.46 12.61 12.67
N THR A 9 -1.42 11.56 13.49
CA THR A 9 -2.08 10.26 13.24
C THR A 9 -3.53 10.36 12.74
N ARG A 10 -4.29 11.39 13.14
CA ARG A 10 -5.67 11.66 12.67
C ARG A 10 -5.77 12.05 11.18
N LYS A 11 -4.72 12.61 10.59
CA LYS A 11 -4.62 12.99 9.18
C LYS A 11 -3.88 11.95 8.33
N ARG A 12 -3.34 10.88 8.94
CA ARG A 12 -2.71 9.79 8.18
C ARG A 12 -3.77 9.06 7.37
N ARG A 13 -3.43 8.74 6.12
CA ARG A 13 -4.36 8.07 5.20
C ARG A 13 -4.59 6.63 5.68
N ILE A 14 -5.86 6.23 5.75
CA ILE A 14 -6.26 4.86 6.06
C ILE A 14 -6.85 4.27 4.79
N VAL A 15 -6.27 3.18 4.32
CA VAL A 15 -6.66 2.56 3.05
C VAL A 15 -7.12 1.14 3.28
N ASN A 16 -8.26 0.80 2.70
CA ASN A 16 -8.84 -0.54 2.76
C ASN A 16 -8.44 -1.36 1.53
N LEU A 17 -8.42 -2.69 1.67
CA LEU A 17 -8.11 -3.61 0.57
C LEU A 17 -9.03 -3.42 -0.64
N TYR A 18 -10.34 -3.16 -0.45
CA TYR A 18 -11.24 -2.91 -1.58
C TYR A 18 -10.81 -1.70 -2.41
N LYS A 19 -10.25 -0.67 -1.77
CA LYS A 19 -9.80 0.57 -2.44
C LYS A 19 -8.53 0.30 -3.23
N ILE A 20 -7.66 -0.55 -2.70
CA ILE A 20 -6.50 -1.08 -3.42
C ILE A 20 -6.99 -1.89 -4.62
N ASN A 21 -7.86 -2.88 -4.44
CA ASN A 21 -8.37 -3.72 -5.51
C ASN A 21 -9.01 -2.89 -6.66
N LYS A 22 -9.79 -1.86 -6.35
CA LYS A 22 -10.41 -1.00 -7.38
C LYS A 22 -9.40 -0.10 -8.10
N CYS A 23 -8.39 0.38 -7.39
CA CYS A 23 -7.43 1.35 -7.94
C CYS A 23 -6.18 0.73 -8.52
N THR A 24 -5.96 -0.57 -8.38
CA THR A 24 -4.74 -1.25 -8.84
C THR A 24 -5.03 -2.12 -10.05
N LYS A 25 -4.02 -2.32 -10.90
CA LYS A 25 -4.03 -3.32 -11.97
C LYS A 25 -3.04 -4.45 -11.64
N LYS A 26 -3.21 -5.61 -12.29
CA LYS A 26 -2.27 -6.74 -12.18
C LYS A 26 -0.82 -6.27 -12.35
N ASN A 27 0.07 -6.68 -11.44
CA ASN A 27 1.50 -6.33 -11.44
C ASN A 27 1.82 -4.83 -11.28
N GLU A 28 0.92 -4.02 -10.71
CA GLU A 28 1.24 -2.65 -10.31
C GLU A 28 1.78 -2.57 -8.88
N THR A 29 2.53 -1.49 -8.64
CA THR A 29 3.09 -1.14 -7.34
C THR A 29 2.32 0.04 -6.76
N VAL A 30 1.77 -0.14 -5.57
CA VAL A 30 0.98 0.87 -4.88
C VAL A 30 1.70 1.33 -3.64
N ILE A 31 1.77 2.65 -3.44
CA ILE A 31 2.33 3.27 -2.24
C ILE A 31 1.21 3.89 -1.42
N ILE A 32 1.17 3.55 -0.13
CA ILE A 32 0.20 4.05 0.84
C ILE A 32 0.99 4.73 1.98
N PRO A 33 1.00 6.06 2.05
CA PRO A 33 1.64 6.81 3.13
C PRO A 33 0.75 6.79 4.39
N GLY A 34 0.46 5.60 4.91
CA GLY A 34 -0.43 5.42 6.04
C GLY A 34 -0.71 3.95 6.40
N LYS A 35 -1.85 3.70 7.04
CA LYS A 35 -2.22 2.36 7.55
C LYS A 35 -3.14 1.63 6.58
N VAL A 36 -2.84 0.37 6.32
CA VAL A 36 -3.68 -0.52 5.51
C VAL A 36 -4.52 -1.43 6.40
N LEU A 37 -5.84 -1.46 6.15
CA LEU A 37 -6.79 -2.31 6.85
C LEU A 37 -7.31 -3.43 5.96
N ALA A 38 -7.65 -4.56 6.58
CA ALA A 38 -8.05 -5.80 5.93
C ALA A 38 -9.51 -5.85 5.45
N VAL A 39 -10.09 -4.69 5.11
CA VAL A 39 -11.51 -4.56 4.74
C VAL A 39 -11.69 -4.72 3.24
N GLY A 40 -12.38 -5.78 2.85
CA GLY A 40 -12.57 -6.22 1.46
C GLY A 40 -11.60 -7.32 1.03
N ASP A 41 -11.62 -7.61 -0.27
CA ASP A 41 -10.89 -8.71 -0.91
C ASP A 41 -9.97 -8.18 -2.01
N LEU A 42 -8.94 -8.97 -2.30
CA LEU A 42 -7.90 -8.66 -3.27
C LEU A 42 -7.90 -9.76 -4.33
N ASP A 43 -8.39 -9.45 -5.53
CA ASP A 43 -8.61 -10.45 -6.59
C ASP A 43 -7.42 -10.64 -7.53
N HIS A 44 -6.36 -9.84 -7.36
CA HIS A 44 -5.23 -9.86 -8.28
C HIS A 44 -3.89 -9.61 -7.59
N PRO A 45 -2.79 -10.17 -8.14
CA PRO A 45 -1.46 -10.00 -7.60
C PRO A 45 -1.01 -8.54 -7.77
N VAL A 46 -0.73 -7.90 -6.63
CA VAL A 46 -0.25 -6.51 -6.53
C VAL A 46 0.86 -6.41 -5.51
N THR A 47 1.75 -5.44 -5.73
CA THR A 47 2.80 -5.09 -4.77
C THR A 47 2.34 -3.87 -3.99
N VAL A 48 2.07 -4.05 -2.70
CA VAL A 48 1.60 -2.97 -1.82
C VAL A 48 2.72 -2.55 -0.90
N ALA A 49 3.13 -1.29 -1.03
CA ALA A 49 4.04 -0.63 -0.12
C ALA A 49 3.30 0.32 0.83
N ALA A 50 3.43 0.12 2.13
CA ALA A 50 2.80 1.01 3.10
C ALA A 50 3.70 1.31 4.32
N PHE A 51 3.28 2.28 5.12
CA PHE A 51 3.95 2.61 6.38
C PHE A 51 3.58 1.59 7.47
N SER A 52 2.33 1.15 7.51
CA SER A 52 1.88 0.13 8.45
C SER A 52 0.74 -0.70 7.87
N PHE A 53 0.73 -1.97 8.23
CA PHE A 53 -0.33 -2.90 7.87
C PHE A 53 -0.98 -3.44 9.14
N SER A 54 -2.30 -3.67 9.12
CA SER A 54 -2.92 -4.55 10.11
C SER A 54 -2.49 -5.99 9.86
N GLY A 55 -2.35 -6.82 10.91
CA GLY A 55 -1.96 -8.23 10.78
C GLY A 55 -2.81 -8.97 9.76
N ALA A 56 -4.15 -8.90 9.90
CA ALA A 56 -5.08 -9.49 8.94
C ALA A 56 -4.94 -8.97 7.50
N ALA A 57 -4.40 -7.76 7.30
CA ALA A 57 -4.18 -7.20 5.96
C ALA A 57 -2.93 -7.82 5.33
N VAL A 58 -1.87 -8.05 6.12
CA VAL A 58 -0.68 -8.77 5.67
C VAL A 58 -1.06 -10.17 5.24
N ASP A 59 -1.84 -10.91 6.05
CA ASP A 59 -2.28 -12.26 5.71
C ASP A 59 -3.08 -12.31 4.40
N LYS A 60 -4.02 -11.37 4.19
CA LYS A 60 -4.80 -11.30 2.95
C LYS A 60 -3.95 -10.92 1.75
N ILE A 61 -3.04 -9.96 1.88
CA ILE A 61 -2.22 -9.51 0.75
C ILE A 61 -1.18 -10.57 0.40
N ASN A 62 -0.55 -11.21 1.38
CA ASN A 62 0.48 -12.23 1.16
C ASN A 62 -0.04 -13.49 0.46
N LYS A 63 -1.35 -13.76 0.52
CA LYS A 63 -1.98 -14.87 -0.21
C LYS A 63 -2.01 -14.66 -1.74
N VAL A 64 -1.99 -13.41 -2.20
CA VAL A 64 -2.25 -13.06 -3.59
C VAL A 64 -1.11 -12.26 -4.21
N GLY A 65 -0.38 -11.48 -3.41
CA GLY A 65 0.67 -10.56 -3.86
C GLY A 65 1.78 -10.37 -2.82
N LYS A 66 2.45 -9.21 -2.86
CA LYS A 66 3.60 -8.89 -2.00
C LYS A 66 3.36 -7.62 -1.20
N THR A 67 3.63 -7.66 0.10
CA THR A 67 3.71 -6.47 0.96
C THR A 67 5.15 -6.05 1.16
N MET A 68 5.43 -4.76 1.06
CA MET A 68 6.76 -4.21 1.32
C MET A 68 6.63 -2.95 2.21
N PRO A 69 7.57 -2.66 3.11
CA PRO A 69 7.60 -1.38 3.77
C PRO A 69 7.97 -0.26 2.79
N ILE A 70 7.42 0.93 3.01
CA ILE A 70 7.70 2.09 2.14
C ILE A 70 9.19 2.44 2.06
N ASN A 71 9.97 2.16 3.10
CA ASN A 71 11.42 2.38 3.14
C ASN A 71 12.20 1.50 2.16
N GLU A 72 11.80 0.23 2.00
CA GLU A 72 12.46 -0.68 1.05
C GLU A 72 12.12 -0.29 -0.38
N LEU A 73 10.88 0.11 -0.62
CA LEU A 73 10.47 0.52 -1.96
C LEU A 73 11.19 1.78 -2.45
N ILE A 74 11.46 2.73 -1.55
CA ILE A 74 12.27 3.93 -1.86
C ILE A 74 13.71 3.54 -2.21
N LYS A 75 14.26 2.50 -1.58
CA LYS A 75 15.61 1.98 -1.88
C LYS A 75 15.65 1.18 -3.18
N GLU A 76 14.64 0.36 -3.46
CA GLU A 76 14.63 -0.53 -4.64
C GLU A 76 14.20 0.16 -5.94
N SER A 77 13.39 1.22 -5.89
CA SER A 77 12.83 1.83 -7.11
C SER A 77 13.05 3.35 -7.20
N PRO A 78 14.24 3.80 -7.62
CA PRO A 78 14.48 5.20 -7.99
C PRO A 78 13.82 5.62 -9.32
N LYS A 79 13.19 4.70 -10.06
CA LYS A 79 12.59 4.95 -11.39
C LYS A 79 11.08 4.66 -11.39
N GLY A 80 10.29 5.71 -11.17
CA GLY A 80 8.82 5.70 -11.09
C GLY A 80 8.08 5.40 -12.40
N LYS A 81 8.27 4.21 -12.98
CA LYS A 81 7.35 3.69 -13.99
C LYS A 81 6.38 2.73 -13.29
N ARG A 82 5.14 3.19 -13.03
CA ARG A 82 3.98 2.46 -12.44
C ARG A 82 3.84 2.48 -10.91
N ILE A 83 4.30 3.54 -10.27
CA ILE A 83 4.01 3.78 -8.85
C ILE A 83 2.70 4.56 -8.74
N ARG A 84 1.68 3.98 -8.09
CA ARG A 84 0.43 4.68 -7.75
C ARG A 84 0.42 5.04 -6.28
N ILE A 85 0.33 6.34 -5.97
CA ILE A 85 0.20 6.81 -4.59
C ILE A 85 -1.28 6.85 -4.24
N LEU A 86 -1.67 6.09 -3.23
CA LEU A 86 -3.04 5.98 -2.77
C LEU A 86 -3.18 6.55 -1.36
N GLY A 87 -4.19 7.38 -1.17
CA GLY A 87 -4.97 7.28 0.05
C GLY A 87 -6.09 8.29 0.13
#